data_AF-A0A2C5ZUU6-F1
#
_entry.id   AF-A0A2C5ZUU6-F1
#
_cell.length_a   1.000
_cell.length_b   1.000
_cell.length_c   1.000
_cell.angle_alpha   90.00
_cell.angle_beta   90.00
_cell.angle_gamma   90.00
#
_symmetry.space_group_name_H-M   'P 1'
#
loop_
_entity.id
_entity.type
_entity.pdbx_description
1 polymer ?
#
loop_
_entity_poly.entity_id
_entity_poly.type
_entity_poly.pdbx_seq_one_letter_code
_entity_poly.pdbx_strand_id
1 'polypeptide(L)'
;MQRVSDRVDFKLNYIGTPTENDGVNCKHGPSECLGNIIELCARELYPNPKTNLGFIMCLTKDYQHIPDRGLIEDCALEHAIDFNALNECATRDDGAHGLEMLRHSIERTAKVRSLISAPTWAGHARLKPGTN
;
A
#
# COMPACT_ATOMS: atom_id res chain seq x y z
N MET A 1 -4.37 0.78 -16.85
CA MET A 1 -3.04 0.43 -16.27
C MET A 1 -2.05 -0.11 -17.30
N GLN A 2 -2.42 -1.11 -18.12
CA GLN A 2 -1.47 -1.81 -19.00
C GLN A 2 -0.75 -0.96 -20.07
N ARG A 3 -1.31 0.19 -20.47
CA ARG A 3 -0.78 1.00 -21.59
C ARG A 3 0.29 2.04 -21.19
N VAL A 4 0.46 2.33 -19.89
CA VAL A 4 1.33 3.43 -19.42
C VAL A 4 2.22 3.05 -18.24
N SER A 5 2.24 1.78 -17.82
CA SER A 5 2.99 1.32 -16.64
C SER A 5 4.50 1.59 -16.70
N ASP A 6 5.04 1.69 -17.92
CA ASP A 6 6.41 2.06 -18.23
C ASP A 6 6.70 3.56 -18.03
N ARG A 7 5.68 4.42 -18.17
CA ARG A 7 5.84 5.88 -18.12
C ARG A 7 5.53 6.52 -16.77
N VAL A 8 4.79 5.83 -15.90
CA VAL A 8 4.35 6.37 -14.61
C VAL A 8 4.76 5.47 -13.45
N ASP A 9 4.89 6.08 -12.28
CA ASP A 9 5.17 5.41 -11.00
C ASP A 9 3.91 5.45 -10.14
N PHE A 10 3.20 4.33 -10.06
CA PHE A 10 1.98 4.23 -9.27
C PHE A 10 2.31 3.87 -7.82
N LYS A 11 2.00 4.78 -6.90
CA LYS A 11 2.21 4.59 -5.47
C LYS A 11 0.93 4.89 -4.70
N LEU A 12 0.26 3.84 -4.26
CA LEU A 12 -0.84 3.94 -3.31
C LEU A 12 -0.29 4.32 -1.92
N ASN A 13 -0.94 5.28 -1.27
CA ASN A 13 -0.65 5.65 0.13
C ASN A 13 -1.97 5.72 0.88
N TYR A 14 -1.95 5.38 2.18
CA TYR A 14 -3.14 5.20 2.99
C TYR A 14 -3.42 6.41 3.87
N ILE A 15 -4.66 6.49 4.36
CA ILE A 15 -5.11 7.51 5.30
C ILE A 15 -5.26 6.85 6.67
N GLY A 16 -4.77 7.54 7.70
CA GLY A 16 -4.88 7.12 9.08
C GLY A 16 -4.34 8.21 10.00
N THR A 17 -4.14 7.86 11.27
CA THR A 17 -3.55 8.74 12.27
C THR A 17 -2.41 7.99 12.97
N PRO A 18 -1.16 8.49 12.92
CA PRO A 18 -0.07 7.92 13.72
C PRO A 18 -0.36 8.08 15.22
N THR A 19 0.05 7.11 16.04
CA THR A 19 -0.04 7.18 17.50
C THR A 19 1.31 7.57 18.11
N GLU A 20 1.32 7.89 19.40
CA GLU A 20 2.52 8.29 20.15
C GLU A 20 3.52 7.14 20.34
N ASN A 21 3.05 5.88 20.35
CA ASN A 21 3.87 4.68 20.55
C ASN A 21 4.20 3.98 19.24
N ASP A 22 4.56 4.74 18.19
CA ASP A 22 4.90 4.24 16.85
C ASP A 22 3.80 3.41 16.13
N GLY A 23 2.61 3.30 16.73
CA GLY A 23 1.45 2.67 16.15
C GLY A 23 0.71 3.54 15.14
N VAL A 24 -0.37 2.97 14.59
CA VAL A 24 -1.25 3.63 13.62
C VAL A 24 -2.72 3.30 13.93
N ASN A 25 -3.59 4.30 13.79
CA ASN A 25 -5.03 4.14 13.82
C ASN A 25 -5.59 4.32 12.40
N CYS A 26 -6.08 3.22 11.82
CA CYS A 26 -6.81 3.27 10.55
C CYS A 26 -8.28 3.66 10.78
N LYS A 27 -8.97 4.05 9.72
CA LYS A 27 -10.33 4.61 9.79
C LYS A 27 -11.40 3.57 10.11
N HIS A 28 -11.16 2.33 9.72
CA HIS A 28 -12.08 1.21 9.77
C HIS A 28 -11.54 0.10 10.69
N GLY A 29 -10.67 0.45 11.64
CA GLY A 29 -10.16 -0.45 12.67
C GLY A 29 -8.95 -1.30 12.25
N PRO A 30 -8.58 -2.30 13.07
CA PRO A 30 -7.34 -3.08 12.89
C PRO A 30 -7.32 -3.92 11.61
N SER A 31 -8.47 -4.45 11.18
CA SER A 31 -8.62 -5.23 9.96
C SER A 31 -8.16 -4.47 8.72
N GLU A 32 -8.53 -3.19 8.62
CA GLU A 32 -8.06 -2.31 7.54
C GLU A 32 -6.55 -2.07 7.63
N CYS A 33 -6.01 -1.88 8.84
CA CYS A 33 -4.57 -1.71 8.99
C CYS A 33 -3.80 -2.92 8.47
N LEU A 34 -4.25 -4.14 8.80
CA LEU A 34 -3.64 -5.36 8.31
C LEU A 34 -3.76 -5.48 6.79
N GLY A 35 -4.92 -5.17 6.23
CA GLY A 35 -5.12 -5.10 4.77
C GLY A 35 -4.14 -4.15 4.08
N ASN A 36 -4.02 -2.92 4.60
CA ASN A 36 -3.09 -1.92 4.08
C ASN A 36 -1.63 -2.38 4.17
N ILE A 37 -1.25 -3.08 5.25
CA ILE A 37 0.09 -3.67 5.40
C ILE A 37 0.34 -4.73 4.32
N ILE A 38 -0.62 -5.62 4.07
CA ILE A 38 -0.51 -6.67 3.04
C ILE A 38 -0.36 -6.05 1.65
N GLU A 39 -1.13 -5.00 1.34
CA GLU A 39 -1.01 -4.27 0.08
C GLU A 39 0.36 -3.55 -0.07
N LEU A 40 0.90 -2.99 1.03
CA LEU A 40 2.24 -2.40 1.05
C LEU A 40 3.33 -3.45 0.82
N CYS A 41 3.19 -4.62 1.46
CA CYS A 41 4.08 -5.77 1.26
C CYS A 41 4.05 -6.29 -0.17
N ALA A 42 2.87 -6.39 -0.79
CA ALA A 42 2.74 -6.76 -2.20
C ALA A 42 3.53 -5.79 -3.10
N ARG A 43 3.48 -4.49 -2.81
CA ARG A 43 4.25 -3.48 -3.56
C ARG A 43 5.76 -3.60 -3.34
N GLU A 44 6.21 -3.87 -2.10
CA GLU A 44 7.63 -4.02 -1.77
C GLU A 44 8.24 -5.24 -2.47
N LEU A 45 7.56 -6.39 -2.38
CA LEU A 45 8.04 -7.66 -2.94
C LEU A 45 7.88 -7.72 -4.46
N TYR A 46 6.80 -7.14 -5.00
CA TYR A 46 6.44 -7.22 -6.42
C TYR A 46 6.30 -5.82 -7.02
N PRO A 47 7.41 -5.09 -7.27
CA PRO A 47 7.36 -3.70 -7.72
C PRO A 47 6.74 -3.49 -9.11
N ASN A 48 6.49 -4.55 -9.88
CA ASN A 48 5.78 -4.47 -11.15
C ASN A 48 4.31 -4.03 -10.92
N PRO A 49 3.88 -2.86 -11.41
CA PRO A 49 2.54 -2.33 -11.16
C PRO A 49 1.43 -3.19 -11.77
N LYS A 50 1.71 -4.05 -12.76
CA LYS A 50 0.71 -4.99 -13.26
C LYS A 50 0.37 -6.06 -12.22
N THR A 51 1.35 -6.47 -11.43
CA THR A 51 1.22 -7.48 -10.38
C THR A 51 0.67 -6.86 -9.10
N ASN A 52 1.38 -5.91 -8.49
CA ASN A 52 0.95 -5.39 -7.19
C ASN A 52 -0.39 -4.62 -7.26
N LEU A 53 -0.63 -3.81 -8.30
CA LEU A 53 -1.93 -3.14 -8.42
C LEU A 53 -3.01 -4.08 -8.90
N GLY A 54 -2.67 -5.14 -9.64
CA GLY A 54 -3.62 -6.21 -9.93
C GLY A 54 -4.17 -6.79 -8.64
N PHE A 55 -3.26 -7.24 -7.77
CA PHE A 55 -3.56 -7.78 -6.44
C PHE A 55 -4.37 -6.81 -5.57
N ILE A 56 -3.93 -5.55 -5.45
CA ILE A 56 -4.66 -4.52 -4.68
C ILE A 56 -6.07 -4.32 -5.23
N MET A 57 -6.23 -4.26 -6.55
CA MET A 57 -7.55 -4.11 -7.17
C MET A 57 -8.42 -5.36 -7.01
N CYS A 58 -7.83 -6.55 -6.90
CA CYS A 58 -8.55 -7.78 -6.55
C CYS A 58 -9.12 -7.68 -5.13
N LEU A 59 -8.28 -7.37 -4.14
CA LEU A 59 -8.70 -7.18 -2.74
C LEU A 59 -9.78 -6.09 -2.61
N THR A 60 -9.60 -4.97 -3.32
CA THR A 60 -10.54 -3.83 -3.27
C THR A 60 -11.94 -4.20 -3.76
N LYS A 61 -12.09 -5.18 -4.67
CA LYS A 61 -13.43 -5.62 -5.12
C LYS A 61 -14.23 -6.26 -4.01
N ASP A 62 -13.57 -6.86 -3.03
CA ASP A 62 -14.19 -7.55 -1.91
C ASP A 62 -13.66 -7.05 -0.56
N TYR A 63 -13.46 -5.73 -0.46
CA TYR A 63 -12.82 -5.07 0.68
C TYR A 63 -13.47 -5.36 2.03
N GLN A 64 -14.75 -5.74 2.04
CA GLN A 64 -15.51 -6.05 3.26
C GLN A 64 -15.00 -7.31 3.95
N HIS A 65 -14.38 -8.23 3.20
CA HIS A 65 -13.82 -9.46 3.72
C HIS A 65 -12.35 -9.34 4.09
N ILE A 66 -11.69 -8.19 3.90
CA ILE A 66 -10.30 -8.01 4.34
C ILE A 66 -10.22 -8.02 5.87
N PRO A 67 -9.30 -8.79 6.50
CA PRO A 67 -8.15 -9.49 5.94
C PRO A 67 -8.34 -11.03 5.94
N ASP A 68 -9.49 -11.50 5.46
CA ASP A 68 -9.77 -12.93 5.33
C ASP A 68 -8.68 -13.62 4.51
N ARG A 69 -8.19 -14.74 5.04
CA ARG A 69 -7.06 -15.46 4.46
C ARG A 69 -7.40 -16.04 3.10
N GLY A 70 -8.63 -16.55 2.91
CA GLY A 70 -9.07 -17.11 1.63
C GLY A 70 -9.05 -16.06 0.52
N LEU A 71 -9.60 -14.87 0.80
CA LEU A 71 -9.55 -13.74 -0.13
C LEU A 71 -8.11 -13.36 -0.51
N ILE A 72 -7.20 -13.29 0.47
CA ILE A 72 -5.80 -12.92 0.22
C ILE A 72 -5.08 -13.99 -0.61
N GLU A 73 -5.27 -15.27 -0.30
CA GLU A 73 -4.69 -16.39 -1.05
C GLU A 73 -5.20 -16.44 -2.49
N ASP A 74 -6.51 -16.27 -2.70
CA ASP A 74 -7.13 -16.26 -4.04
C ASP A 74 -6.59 -15.10 -4.89
N CYS A 75 -6.57 -13.88 -4.35
CA CYS A 75 -6.03 -12.72 -5.05
C CYS A 75 -4.51 -12.85 -5.30
N ALA A 76 -3.76 -13.44 -4.36
CA ALA A 76 -2.34 -13.69 -4.53
C ALA A 76 -2.09 -14.68 -5.68
N LEU A 77 -2.86 -15.76 -5.74
CA LEU A 77 -2.79 -16.75 -6.81
C LEU A 77 -3.12 -16.15 -8.18
N GLU A 78 -4.20 -15.37 -8.29
CA GLU A 78 -4.61 -14.70 -9.54
C GLU A 78 -3.50 -13.82 -10.13
N HIS A 79 -2.70 -13.20 -9.26
CA HIS A 79 -1.66 -12.24 -9.65
C HIS A 79 -0.22 -12.79 -9.55
N ALA A 80 -0.05 -14.09 -9.35
CA ALA A 80 1.24 -14.76 -9.22
C ALA A 80 2.12 -14.16 -8.10
N ILE A 81 1.48 -13.87 -6.97
CA ILE A 81 2.12 -13.46 -5.72
C ILE A 81 2.22 -14.67 -4.80
N ASP A 82 3.40 -14.92 -4.24
CA ASP A 82 3.59 -15.91 -3.18
C ASP A 82 2.98 -15.41 -1.87
N PHE A 83 1.93 -16.10 -1.42
CA PHE A 83 1.25 -15.82 -0.15
C PHE A 83 2.20 -15.95 1.05
N ASN A 84 3.11 -16.92 1.05
CA ASN A 84 4.03 -17.10 2.18
C ASN A 84 4.98 -15.91 2.28
N ALA A 85 5.51 -15.44 1.15
CA ALA A 85 6.34 -14.24 1.11
C ALA A 85 5.57 -12.99 1.59
N LEU A 86 4.29 -12.85 1.23
CA LEU A 86 3.44 -11.77 1.75
C LEU A 86 3.28 -11.86 3.27
N ASN A 87 2.96 -13.05 3.78
CA ASN A 87 2.77 -13.28 5.21
C ASN A 87 4.07 -13.04 5.99
N GLU A 88 5.20 -13.49 5.46
CA GLU A 88 6.53 -13.21 6.02
C GLU A 88 6.82 -11.71 6.05
N CYS A 89 6.53 -10.96 4.97
CA CYS A 89 6.69 -9.51 4.97
C CYS A 89 5.80 -8.82 6.02
N ALA A 90 4.54 -9.23 6.13
CA ALA A 90 3.58 -8.62 7.05
C ALA A 90 3.91 -8.92 8.53
N THR A 91 4.57 -10.04 8.82
CA THR A 91 4.93 -10.49 10.17
C THR A 91 6.41 -10.29 10.51
N ARG A 92 7.22 -9.79 9.56
CA ARG A 92 8.64 -9.50 9.75
C ARG A 92 8.85 -8.54 10.93
N ASP A 93 9.84 -8.88 11.76
CA ASP A 93 10.17 -8.13 12.98
C ASP A 93 8.96 -7.98 13.91
N ASP A 94 8.20 -9.07 14.09
CA ASP A 94 6.96 -9.09 14.89
C ASP A 94 5.90 -8.10 14.38
N GLY A 95 5.88 -7.89 13.06
CA GLY A 95 5.00 -6.94 12.36
C GLY A 95 5.49 -5.49 12.36
N ALA A 96 6.62 -5.19 12.99
CA ALA A 96 7.16 -3.82 13.04
C ALA A 96 7.48 -3.27 11.64
N HIS A 97 7.98 -4.12 10.73
CA HIS A 97 8.28 -3.70 9.35
C HIS A 97 7.02 -3.23 8.61
N GLY A 98 5.94 -4.02 8.66
CA GLY A 98 4.67 -3.67 8.04
C GLY A 98 4.06 -2.40 8.64
N LEU A 99 4.08 -2.29 9.98
CA LEU A 99 3.58 -1.14 10.71
C LEU A 99 4.33 0.15 10.34
N GLU A 100 5.66 0.08 10.23
CA GLU A 100 6.50 1.20 9.84
C GLU A 100 6.20 1.67 8.42
N MET A 101 6.04 0.75 7.47
CA MET A 101 5.63 1.10 6.10
C MET A 101 4.26 1.80 6.08
N LEU A 102 3.31 1.32 6.88
CA LEU A 102 1.99 1.91 6.98
C LEU A 102 2.04 3.31 7.60
N ARG A 103 2.85 3.49 8.66
CA ARG A 103 3.08 4.79 9.29
C ARG A 103 3.65 5.80 8.29
N HIS A 104 4.72 5.45 7.58
CA HIS A 104 5.30 6.31 6.54
C HIS A 104 4.30 6.66 5.42
N SER A 105 3.46 5.70 5.04
CA SER A 105 2.39 5.90 4.06
C SER A 105 1.39 6.97 4.52
N ILE A 106 0.95 6.87 5.79
CA ILE A 106 0.02 7.82 6.42
C ILE A 106 0.64 9.22 6.54
N GLU A 107 1.88 9.33 6.99
CA GLU A 107 2.59 10.60 7.12
C GLU A 107 2.74 11.31 5.78
N ARG A 108 3.05 10.55 4.71
CA ARG A 108 3.10 11.08 3.35
C ARG A 108 1.76 11.65 2.91
N THR A 109 0.67 10.93 3.17
CA THR A 109 -0.69 11.40 2.84
C THR A 109 -1.06 12.65 3.63
N ALA A 110 -0.72 12.71 4.92
CA ALA A 110 -0.95 13.87 5.78
C ALA A 110 -0.20 15.12 5.27
N LYS A 111 1.05 14.95 4.83
CA LYS A 111 1.85 16.02 4.22
C LYS A 111 1.25 16.54 2.92
N VAL A 112 0.73 15.66 2.05
CA VAL A 112 0.06 16.11 0.82
C VAL A 112 -1.24 16.85 1.15
N ARG A 113 -2.02 16.37 2.12
CA ARG A 113 -3.24 17.04 2.56
C ARG A 113 -2.97 18.45 3.09
N SER A 114 -1.92 18.63 3.90
CA SER A 114 -1.55 19.95 4.41
C SER A 114 -1.13 20.91 3.29
N LEU A 115 -0.43 20.41 2.27
CA LEU A 115 -0.07 21.19 1.08
C LEU A 115 -1.28 21.63 0.24
N ILE A 116 -2.32 20.78 0.12
CA ILE A 116 -3.54 21.13 -0.62
C ILE A 116 -4.36 22.20 0.13
N SER A 117 -4.37 22.16 1.46
CA SER A 117 -5.01 23.21 2.28
C SER A 117 -4.18 24.49 2.39
N ALA A 118 -2.89 24.45 2.02
CA ALA A 118 -2.05 25.63 1.98
C ALA A 118 -2.37 26.44 0.70
N PRO A 119 -2.52 27.77 0.79
CA PRO A 119 -2.89 28.62 -0.35
C PRO A 119 -1.80 28.70 -1.46
N THR A 120 -0.73 27.93 -1.38
CA THR A 120 0.39 27.92 -2.32
C THR A 120 0.50 26.54 -3.00
N TRP A 121 0.00 26.45 -4.23
CA TRP A 121 0.14 25.28 -5.10
C TRP A 121 1.63 24.97 -5.37
N ALA A 122 2.12 23.82 -4.89
CA ALA A 122 3.43 23.29 -5.25
C ALA A 122 3.26 21.87 -5.83
N GLY A 123 2.91 21.78 -7.11
CA GLY A 123 2.74 20.51 -7.82
C GLY A 123 4.06 19.73 -7.90
N HIS A 124 4.17 18.63 -7.16
CA HIS A 124 5.27 17.68 -7.26
C HIS A 124 4.82 16.42 -8.03
N ALA A 125 4.81 16.50 -9.37
CA ALA A 125 4.78 15.32 -10.23
C ALA A 125 6.22 14.83 -10.44
N ARG A 126 6.57 13.66 -9.90
CA ARG A 126 7.90 13.07 -10.08
C ARG A 126 7.85 12.14 -11.31
N LEU A 127 8.41 12.58 -12.42
CA LEU A 127 8.63 11.74 -13.61
C LEU A 127 9.69 10.68 -13.30
N LYS A 128 9.57 9.47 -13.86
CA LYS A 128 10.65 8.47 -13.77
C LYS A 128 11.90 9.01 -14.48
N PRO A 129 13.11 8.86 -13.92
CA PRO A 129 14.33 9.19 -14.65
C PRO A 129 14.40 8.34 -15.93
N GLY A 130 14.54 8.99 -17.08
CA GLY A 130 14.59 8.32 -18.37
C GLY A 130 15.85 7.46 -18.47
N THR A 131 15.67 6.20 -18.84
CA THR A 131 16.77 5.35 -19.32
C THR A 131 17.04 5.74 -20.78
N ASN A 132 18.24 6.27 -21.06
CA ASN A 132 18.79 6.37 -22.40
C ASN A 132 19.06 4.99 -22.98
#